data_AF-A0A527A589-F1
#
_entry.id   AF-A0A527A589-F1
#
_cell.length_a   1.000
_cell.length_b   1.000
_cell.length_c   1.000
_cell.angle_alpha   90.00
_cell.angle_beta   90.00
_cell.angle_gamma   90.00
#
_symmetry.space_group_name_H-M   'P 1'
#
loop_
_entity.id
_entity.type
_entity.pdbx_description
1 polymer ?
#
loop_
_entity_poly.entity_id
_entity_poly.type
_entity_poly.pdbx_seq_one_letter_code
_entity_poly.pdbx_strand_id
1 'polypeptide(L)'
;TRGSSTEAVMDVILRRMPDYVRYIVPQFSQTAINFQRVPIVDTSNPFIARWIPTPDESMLVIRFANPRGIDFPYLLSMIHDSFMSRPNSIVVPGNKLDLAMQLILTPLILQLIERKNRVS
;
A
#
# COMPACT_ATOMS: atom_id res chain seq x y z
N THR A 1 -17.89 -5.74 -24.71
CA THR A 1 -16.81 -6.31 -23.87
C THR A 1 -15.67 -6.71 -24.78
N ARG A 2 -14.46 -6.14 -24.64
CA ARG A 2 -13.31 -6.56 -25.47
C ARG A 2 -12.95 -8.00 -25.07
N GLY A 3 -13.19 -8.94 -25.99
CA GLY A 3 -13.02 -10.37 -25.79
C GLY A 3 -11.56 -10.79 -25.87
N SER A 4 -10.91 -10.85 -24.71
CA SER A 4 -9.73 -11.70 -24.54
C SER A 4 -10.21 -12.96 -23.81
N SER A 5 -9.88 -14.14 -24.34
CA SER A 5 -10.17 -15.39 -23.64
C SER A 5 -9.37 -15.44 -22.33
N THR A 6 -9.80 -16.27 -21.38
CA THR A 6 -9.11 -16.44 -20.10
C THR A 6 -7.65 -16.86 -20.30
N GLU A 7 -7.37 -17.66 -21.33
CA GLU A 7 -6.03 -18.09 -21.72
C GLU A 7 -5.17 -16.91 -22.20
N ALA A 8 -5.73 -16.03 -23.03
CA ALA A 8 -5.02 -14.84 -23.48
C ALA A 8 -4.68 -13.90 -22.31
N VAL A 9 -5.55 -13.79 -21.30
CA VAL A 9 -5.25 -13.01 -20.08
C VAL A 9 -4.13 -13.68 -19.27
N MET A 10 -4.19 -15.00 -19.11
CA MET A 10 -3.15 -15.76 -18.42
C MET A 10 -1.77 -15.58 -19.08
N ASP A 11 -1.70 -15.69 -20.40
CA ASP A 11 -0.46 -15.50 -21.16
C ASP A 11 0.11 -14.09 -20.98
N VAL A 12 -0.75 -13.07 -20.96
CA VAL A 12 -0.33 -11.68 -20.70
C VAL A 12 0.24 -11.53 -19.29
N ILE A 13 -0.37 -12.15 -18.27
CA ILE A 13 0.15 -12.11 -16.90
C ILE A 13 1.51 -12.81 -16.84
N LEU A 14 1.60 -14.04 -17.34
CA LEU A 14 2.84 -14.82 -17.32
C LEU A 14 3.98 -14.11 -18.04
N ARG A 15 3.71 -13.46 -19.18
CA ARG A 15 4.72 -12.68 -19.91
C ARG A 15 5.24 -11.48 -19.12
N ARG A 16 4.44 -10.90 -18.21
CA ARG A 16 4.85 -9.77 -17.35
C ARG A 16 5.59 -10.20 -16.09
N MET A 17 5.38 -11.43 -15.61
CA MET A 17 5.94 -11.89 -14.34
C MET A 17 7.47 -11.80 -14.25
N PRO A 18 8.26 -12.18 -15.28
CA PRO A 18 9.72 -12.05 -15.23
C PRO A 18 10.17 -10.61 -14.97
N ASP A 19 9.57 -9.64 -15.64
CA ASP A 19 9.94 -8.23 -15.50
C ASP A 19 9.43 -7.63 -14.20
N TYR A 20 8.22 -8.01 -13.77
CA TYR A 20 7.69 -7.62 -12.47
C TYR A 20 8.64 -8.04 -11.33
N VAL A 21 9.09 -9.30 -11.34
CA VAL A 21 10.00 -9.82 -10.30
C VAL A 21 11.39 -9.19 -10.40
N ARG A 22 11.94 -9.02 -11.61
CA ARG A 22 13.32 -8.51 -11.79
C ARG A 22 13.45 -7.01 -11.56
N TYR A 23 12.42 -6.23 -11.94
CA TYR A 23 12.54 -4.78 -12.00
C TYR A 23 11.60 -4.04 -11.06
N ILE A 24 10.42 -4.59 -10.72
CA ILE A 24 9.45 -3.91 -9.85
C ILE A 24 9.66 -4.31 -8.38
N VAL A 25 9.67 -5.61 -8.08
CA VAL A 25 9.77 -6.11 -6.69
C VAL A 25 10.98 -5.54 -5.91
N PRO A 26 12.20 -5.42 -6.48
CA PRO A 26 13.34 -4.87 -5.74
C PRO A 26 13.15 -3.41 -5.31
N GLN A 27 12.32 -2.64 -6.01
CA GLN A 27 12.06 -1.24 -5.66
C GLN A 27 11.31 -1.10 -4.34
N PHE A 28 10.46 -2.06 -3.97
CA PHE A 28 9.75 -2.05 -2.68
C PHE A 28 10.68 -2.19 -1.46
N SER A 29 11.95 -2.56 -1.67
CA SER A 29 12.99 -2.56 -0.63
C SER A 29 13.69 -1.21 -0.49
N GLN A 30 13.57 -0.33 -1.49
CA GLN A 30 14.20 1.00 -1.52
C GLN A 30 13.27 2.11 -1.02
N THR A 31 11.98 1.81 -0.83
CA THR A 31 10.99 2.76 -0.34
C THR A 31 11.13 2.98 1.17
N ALA A 32 10.97 4.24 1.59
CA ALA A 32 10.92 4.58 3.01
C ALA A 32 9.63 4.08 3.69
N ILE A 33 8.51 4.10 2.95
CA ILE A 33 7.20 3.67 3.43
C ILE A 33 6.52 2.89 2.30
N ASN A 34 6.01 1.69 2.61
CA ASN A 34 5.18 0.89 1.71
C ASN A 34 3.73 0.91 2.16
N PHE A 35 2.82 1.18 1.23
CA PHE A 35 1.38 1.00 1.41
C PHE A 35 0.94 -0.20 0.58
N GLN A 36 0.72 -1.34 1.23
CA GLN A 36 0.30 -2.56 0.57
C GLN A 36 -1.19 -2.79 0.79
N ARG A 37 -1.97 -2.79 -0.28
CA ARG A 37 -3.38 -3.14 -0.23
C ARG A 37 -3.57 -4.66 -0.25
N VAL A 38 -4.37 -5.16 0.66
CA VAL A 38 -4.66 -6.59 0.85
C VAL A 38 -6.17 -6.78 0.87
N PRO A 39 -6.77 -7.40 -0.15
CA PRO A 39 -8.19 -7.76 -0.13
C PRO A 39 -8.51 -8.72 1.03
N ILE A 40 -9.66 -8.53 1.66
CA ILE A 40 -10.20 -9.43 2.70
C ILE A 40 -11.38 -10.28 2.20
N VAL A 41 -11.59 -10.27 0.88
CA VAL A 41 -12.55 -11.10 0.15
C VAL A 41 -11.82 -12.20 -0.63
N ASP A 42 -12.56 -13.18 -1.15
CA ASP A 42 -11.96 -14.29 -1.90
C ASP A 42 -11.33 -13.80 -3.23
N THR A 43 -10.00 -13.82 -3.27
CA THR A 43 -9.19 -13.59 -4.47
C THR A 43 -8.35 -14.81 -4.85
N SER A 44 -8.77 -16.01 -4.43
CA SER A 44 -8.04 -17.27 -4.66
C SER A 44 -7.86 -17.59 -6.15
N ASN A 45 -8.84 -17.23 -6.97
CA ASN A 45 -8.75 -17.29 -8.43
C ASN A 45 -9.08 -15.92 -9.06
N PRO A 46 -8.06 -15.11 -9.40
CA PRO A 46 -8.28 -13.77 -9.95
C PRO A 46 -8.84 -13.78 -11.38
N PHE A 47 -8.81 -14.91 -12.09
CA PHE A 47 -9.26 -15.02 -13.48
C PHE A 47 -10.78 -15.14 -13.62
N ILE A 48 -11.48 -15.50 -12.54
CA ILE A 48 -12.94 -15.59 -12.49
C ILE A 48 -13.58 -14.44 -11.70
N ALA A 49 -12.77 -13.48 -11.24
CA ALA A 49 -13.24 -12.34 -10.47
C ALA A 49 -14.19 -11.48 -11.30
N ARG A 50 -15.40 -11.25 -10.78
CA ARG A 50 -16.44 -10.46 -11.46
C ARG A 50 -16.24 -8.96 -11.30
N TRP A 51 -15.67 -8.53 -10.19
CA TRP A 51 -15.36 -7.14 -9.87
C TRP A 51 -14.06 -7.05 -9.08
N ILE A 52 -13.46 -5.87 -9.08
CA ILE A 52 -12.28 -5.55 -8.28
C ILE A 52 -12.76 -5.33 -6.84
N PRO A 53 -12.08 -5.89 -5.81
CA PRO A 53 -12.40 -5.59 -4.43
C PRO A 53 -12.44 -4.08 -4.20
N THR A 54 -13.45 -3.61 -3.48
CA THR A 54 -13.61 -2.21 -3.08
C THR A 54 -12.67 -1.85 -1.93
N PRO A 55 -12.47 -0.55 -1.61
CA PRO A 55 -11.67 -0.16 -0.46
C PRO A 55 -12.17 -0.75 0.87
N ASP A 56 -13.49 -0.85 1.08
CA ASP A 56 -14.10 -1.47 2.26
C ASP A 56 -13.86 -3.00 2.32
N GLU A 57 -13.64 -3.64 1.18
CA GLU A 57 -13.28 -5.06 1.06
C GLU A 57 -11.75 -5.28 1.11
N SER A 58 -11.00 -4.31 1.64
CA SER A 58 -9.53 -4.38 1.72
C SER A 58 -9.00 -3.80 3.02
N MET A 59 -7.81 -4.24 3.40
CA MET A 59 -6.97 -3.61 4.40
C MET A 59 -5.70 -3.05 3.74
N LEU A 60 -5.01 -2.16 4.45
CA LEU A 60 -3.73 -1.58 4.04
C LEU A 60 -2.69 -1.91 5.10
N VAL A 61 -1.61 -2.55 4.69
CA VAL A 61 -0.41 -2.72 5.52
C VAL A 61 0.54 -1.58 5.19
N ILE A 62 0.76 -0.69 6.16
CA ILE A 62 1.66 0.46 6.04
C ILE A 62 2.94 0.15 6.80
N ARG A 63 4.02 -0.14 6.08
CA ARG A 63 5.33 -0.50 6.65
C ARG A 63 6.29 0.67 6.55
N PHE A 64 6.90 1.03 7.67
CA PHE A 64 7.97 2.01 7.73
C PHE A 64 9.33 1.31 7.72
N ALA A 65 10.24 1.71 6.82
CA ALA A 65 11.61 1.18 6.78
C ALA A 65 12.39 1.55 8.05
N ASN A 66 12.17 2.76 8.56
CA ASN A 66 12.67 3.22 9.85
C ASN A 66 11.51 3.79 10.67
N PRO A 67 11.05 3.12 11.74
CA PRO A 67 9.91 3.57 12.55
C PRO A 67 10.26 4.71 13.52
N ARG A 68 11.53 5.15 13.59
CA ARG A 68 11.92 6.23 14.51
C ARG A 68 11.22 7.54 14.15
N GLY A 69 10.63 8.18 15.16
CA GLY A 69 9.89 9.44 15.00
C GLY A 69 8.45 9.27 14.51
N ILE A 70 7.98 8.04 14.30
CA ILE A 70 6.57 7.76 13.99
C ILE A 70 5.82 7.51 15.30
N ASP A 71 4.78 8.30 15.54
CA ASP A 71 3.89 8.16 16.69
C ASP A 71 2.75 7.18 16.35
N PHE A 72 3.01 5.88 16.51
CA PHE A 72 1.99 4.85 16.30
C PHE A 72 0.78 4.98 17.23
N PRO A 73 0.93 5.27 18.55
CA PRO A 73 -0.23 5.55 19.41
C PRO A 73 -1.15 6.65 18.86
N TYR A 74 -0.59 7.74 18.33
CA TYR A 74 -1.36 8.79 17.66
C TYR A 74 -2.07 8.27 16.40
N LEU A 75 -1.37 7.52 15.54
CA LEU A 75 -1.99 6.96 14.33
C LEU A 75 -3.14 5.99 14.68
N LEU A 76 -2.97 5.16 15.71
CA LEU A 76 -3.98 4.21 16.18
C LEU A 76 -5.23 4.91 16.74
N SER A 77 -5.06 6.03 17.45
CA SER A 77 -6.19 6.78 18.00
C SER A 77 -6.96 7.56 16.93
N MET A 78 -6.27 8.07 15.92
CA MET A 78 -6.89 8.83 14.83
C MET A 78 -7.54 7.92 13.79
N ILE A 79 -6.88 6.81 13.45
CA ILE A 79 -7.34 5.87 12.43
C ILE A 79 -8.10 4.75 13.11
N HIS A 80 -9.42 4.90 13.19
CA HIS A 80 -10.28 3.92 13.84
C HIS A 80 -10.12 2.54 13.19
N ASP A 81 -10.24 1.46 13.99
CA ASP A 81 -10.07 0.06 13.56
C ASP A 81 -8.70 -0.29 12.97
N SER A 82 -7.70 0.57 13.18
CA SER A 82 -6.32 0.24 12.87
C SER A 82 -5.66 -0.53 14.01
N PHE A 83 -4.66 -1.34 13.68
CA PHE A 83 -3.90 -2.12 14.67
C PHE A 83 -2.46 -2.36 14.20
N MET A 84 -1.57 -2.69 15.14
CA MET A 84 -0.19 -3.01 14.82
C MET A 84 -0.04 -4.49 14.46
N SER A 85 0.53 -4.78 13.28
CA SER A 85 0.88 -6.16 12.88
C SER A 85 2.34 -6.51 13.20
N ARG A 86 3.22 -5.50 13.22
CA ARG A 86 4.64 -5.58 13.59
C ARG A 86 5.07 -4.26 14.24
N PRO A 87 6.19 -4.20 14.98
CA PRO A 87 6.67 -2.95 15.61
C PRO A 87 6.89 -1.77 14.64
N ASN A 88 7.07 -2.04 13.35
CA ASN A 88 7.25 -1.02 12.31
C ASN A 88 6.11 -0.99 11.26
N SER A 89 4.99 -1.66 11.53
CA SER A 89 3.87 -1.77 10.59
C SER A 89 2.52 -1.63 11.26
N ILE A 90 1.72 -0.72 10.72
CA ILE A 90 0.31 -0.53 11.08
C ILE A 90 -0.58 -1.09 9.97
N VAL A 91 -1.69 -1.71 10.35
CA VAL A 91 -2.74 -2.18 9.45
C VAL A 91 -3.93 -1.25 9.59
N VAL A 92 -4.47 -0.78 8.47
CA VAL A 92 -5.53 0.24 8.40
C VAL A 92 -6.65 -0.25 7.48
N PRO A 93 -7.93 0.01 7.78
CA PRO A 93 -9.04 -0.24 6.84
C PRO A 93 -8.82 0.44 5.49
N GLY A 94 -9.10 -0.25 4.38
CA GLY A 94 -8.80 0.25 3.03
C GLY A 94 -9.53 1.53 2.65
N ASN A 95 -10.74 1.74 3.17
CA ASN A 95 -11.51 2.98 3.02
C ASN A 95 -10.91 4.19 3.76
N LYS A 96 -9.92 3.98 4.64
CA LYS A 96 -9.21 5.04 5.40
C LYS A 96 -7.83 5.36 4.80
N LEU A 97 -7.55 4.95 3.55
CA LEU A 97 -6.28 5.24 2.87
C LEU A 97 -5.92 6.73 2.89
N ASP A 98 -6.86 7.57 2.48
CA ASP A 98 -6.64 9.01 2.32
C ASP A 98 -6.29 9.66 3.67
N LEU A 99 -7.07 9.37 4.72
CA LEU A 99 -6.79 9.82 6.07
C LEU A 99 -5.40 9.34 6.55
N ALA A 100 -5.06 8.07 6.32
CA ALA A 100 -3.76 7.53 6.71
C ALA A 100 -2.62 8.23 5.96
N MET A 101 -2.76 8.47 4.66
CA MET A 101 -1.78 9.22 3.87
C MET A 101 -1.62 10.64 4.38
N GLN A 102 -2.71 11.34 4.70
CA GLN A 102 -2.65 12.70 5.24
C GLN A 102 -1.91 12.75 6.58
N LEU A 103 -2.27 11.88 7.53
CA LEU A 103 -1.64 11.86 8.85
C LEU A 103 -0.15 11.48 8.79
N ILE A 104 0.23 10.59 7.86
CA ILE A 104 1.60 10.09 7.74
C ILE A 104 2.48 11.01 6.89
N LEU A 105 2.00 11.41 5.70
CA LEU A 105 2.83 12.08 4.70
C LEU A 105 2.87 13.60 4.87
N THR A 106 1.81 14.23 5.36
CA THR A 106 1.78 15.69 5.55
C THR A 106 2.94 16.19 6.41
N PRO A 107 3.19 15.67 7.63
CA PRO A 107 4.32 16.14 8.43
C PRO A 107 5.67 15.86 7.76
N LEU A 108 5.82 14.76 7.04
CA LEU A 108 7.05 14.43 6.32
C LEU A 108 7.32 15.41 5.18
N ILE A 109 6.30 15.77 4.41
CA ILE A 109 6.40 16.75 3.33
C ILE A 109 6.75 18.14 3.89
N LEU A 110 6.09 18.55 4.98
CA LEU A 110 6.40 19.83 5.64
C LEU A 110 7.86 19.87 6.11
N GLN A 111 8.36 18.79 6.72
CA GLN A 111 9.77 18.68 7.11
C GLN A 111 10.73 18.79 5.91
N LEU A 112 10.40 18.21 4.76
CA LEU A 112 11.21 18.33 3.55
C LEU A 112 11.25 19.77 3.02
N ILE A 113 10.10 20.46 3.02
CA ILE A 113 10.00 21.86 2.59
C ILE A 113 10.79 22.76 3.53
N GLU A 114 10.65 22.59 4.86
CA GLU A 114 11.40 23.36 5.84
C GLU A 114 12.92 23.18 5.69
N ARG A 115 13.38 21.94 5.48
CA ARG A 115 14.81 21.66 5.25
C ARG A 115 15.33 22.34 3.99
N LYS A 116 14.57 22.31 2.90
CA LYS A 116 14.92 23.02 1.65
C LYS A 116 15.08 24.52 1.90
N ASN A 117 14.13 25.13 2.63
CA ASN A 117 14.13 26.57 2.89
C ASN A 117 15.27 27.04 3.80
N ARG A 118 15.81 26.16 4.66
CA ARG A 118 16.96 26.48 5.52
C ARG A 118 18.31 26.41 4.80
N VAL A 119 18.38 25.67 3.70
CA VAL A 119 19.60 25.45 2.89
C VAL A 119 19.69 26.44 1.73
N SER A 120 18.55 27.02 1.33
CA SER A 120 18.49 28.12 0.35
C SER A 120 18.76 29.46 1.03
#